data_AF-A0A7W1Z057-F1
#
_entry.id   AF-A0A7W1Z057-F1
#
_cell.length_a   1.000
_cell.length_b   1.000
_cell.length_c   1.000
_cell.angle_alpha   90.00
_cell.angle_beta   90.00
_cell.angle_gamma   90.00
#
_symmetry.space_group_name_H-M   'P 1'
#
loop_
_entity.id
_entity.type
_entity.pdbx_description
1 polymer ?
#
loop_
_entity_poly.entity_id
_entity_poly.type
_entity_poly.pdbx_seq_one_letter_code
_entity_poly.pdbx_strand_id
1 'polypeptide(L)'
;MIPLFAAAQARWSAQDIFLFVGAFGAMGHHLPGMIRAYGDRALFTRFRTRFLVAPLLLLAVSIWGSWYNIQAIQLLALAWGIWHGMMQTYGFCRIYDGKASASAAARARADLALCFTWFVAAVLLSHMRFRTFLDLCYESGGPVIPAVAVSILRTGIISVLAIVTVFFAWQQWSHWRVNAGRVP
;
A
#
# COMPACT_ATOMS: atom_id res chain seq x y z
N MET A 1 -16.52 -20.02 -6.74
CA MET A 1 -15.94 -20.19 -5.38
C MET A 1 -14.96 -21.35 -5.44
N ILE A 2 -13.71 -21.15 -5.02
CA ILE A 2 -12.69 -22.23 -5.00
C ILE A 2 -13.15 -23.32 -4.00
N PRO A 3 -13.07 -24.63 -4.31
CA PRO A 3 -13.64 -25.71 -3.48
C PRO A 3 -13.22 -25.68 -2.00
N LEU A 4 -11.99 -25.24 -1.71
CA LEU A 4 -11.49 -25.05 -0.35
C LEU A 4 -12.32 -24.04 0.47
N PHE A 5 -12.77 -22.95 -0.14
CA PHE A 5 -13.61 -21.95 0.52
C PHE A 5 -15.04 -22.44 0.76
N ALA A 6 -15.55 -23.35 -0.08
CA ALA A 6 -16.85 -23.99 0.15
C ALA A 6 -16.77 -24.96 1.34
N ALA A 7 -15.70 -25.76 1.41
CA ALA A 7 -15.46 -26.66 2.54
C ALA A 7 -15.23 -25.91 3.86
N ALA A 8 -14.52 -24.77 3.83
CA ALA A 8 -14.32 -23.93 5.01
C ALA A 8 -15.63 -23.27 5.47
N GLN A 9 -16.46 -22.75 4.55
CA GLN A 9 -17.74 -22.14 4.89
C GLN A 9 -18.78 -23.12 5.44
N ALA A 10 -18.59 -24.43 5.24
CA ALA A 10 -19.42 -25.46 5.87
C ALA A 10 -19.17 -25.60 7.38
N ARG A 11 -18.08 -25.04 7.91
CA ARG A 11 -17.70 -25.14 9.34
C ARG A 11 -17.49 -23.79 10.02
N TRP A 12 -17.12 -22.77 9.28
CA TRP A 12 -16.80 -21.43 9.79
C TRP A 12 -17.59 -20.38 9.03
N SER A 13 -18.00 -19.32 9.74
CA SER A 13 -18.65 -18.21 9.06
C SER A 13 -17.67 -17.50 8.13
N ALA A 14 -18.19 -16.78 7.13
CA ALA A 14 -17.36 -15.94 6.27
C ALA A 14 -16.53 -14.91 7.09
N GLN A 15 -17.09 -14.45 8.21
CA GLN A 15 -16.41 -13.54 9.12
C GLN A 15 -15.21 -14.20 9.81
N ASP A 16 -15.36 -15.43 10.30
CA ASP A 16 -14.27 -16.17 10.95
C ASP A 16 -13.14 -16.45 9.97
N ILE A 17 -13.49 -16.83 8.73
CA ILE A 17 -12.52 -17.04 7.65
C ILE A 17 -11.79 -15.73 7.34
N PHE A 18 -12.52 -14.62 7.23
CA PHE A 18 -11.93 -13.30 7.01
C PHE A 18 -10.98 -12.89 8.12
N LEU A 19 -11.38 -13.06 9.40
CA LEU A 19 -10.54 -12.76 10.56
C LEU A 19 -9.29 -13.63 10.60
N PHE A 20 -9.42 -14.93 10.35
CA PHE A 20 -8.28 -15.84 10.36
C PHE A 20 -7.28 -15.51 9.25
N VAL A 21 -7.75 -15.36 8.01
CA VAL A 21 -6.90 -15.02 6.86
C VAL A 21 -6.28 -13.63 7.04
N GLY A 22 -7.06 -12.66 7.52
CA GLY A 22 -6.59 -11.30 7.80
C GLY A 22 -5.53 -11.27 8.89
N ALA A 23 -5.75 -11.96 10.01
CA ALA A 23 -4.79 -12.06 11.10
C ALA A 23 -3.51 -12.78 10.67
N PHE A 24 -3.64 -13.92 9.99
CA PHE A 24 -2.48 -14.65 9.47
C PHE A 24 -1.69 -13.82 8.46
N GLY A 25 -2.38 -13.17 7.52
CA GLY A 25 -1.75 -12.28 6.53
C GLY A 25 -1.03 -11.10 7.18
N ALA A 26 -1.67 -10.43 8.14
CA ALA A 26 -1.07 -9.34 8.89
C ALA A 26 0.15 -9.79 9.70
N MET A 27 0.03 -10.89 10.45
CA MET A 27 1.13 -11.45 11.22
C MET A 27 2.29 -11.90 10.33
N GLY A 28 2.01 -12.69 9.28
CA GLY A 28 3.02 -13.17 8.35
C GLY A 28 3.75 -12.05 7.61
N HIS A 29 3.09 -10.93 7.37
CA HIS A 29 3.67 -9.75 6.73
C HIS A 29 4.56 -8.93 7.66
N HIS A 30 4.12 -8.71 8.91
CA HIS A 30 4.79 -7.83 9.85
C HIS A 30 5.86 -8.54 10.69
N LEU A 31 5.67 -9.82 10.99
CA LEU A 31 6.55 -10.60 11.85
C LEU A 31 8.02 -10.63 11.37
N PRO A 32 8.33 -10.85 10.08
CA PRO A 32 9.72 -10.80 9.61
C PRO A 32 10.37 -9.43 9.86
N GLY A 33 9.60 -8.36 9.73
CA GLY A 33 10.05 -7.00 10.03
C GLY A 33 10.34 -6.80 11.52
N MET A 34 9.49 -7.35 12.41
CA MET A 34 9.69 -7.28 13.86
C MET A 34 10.90 -8.12 14.30
N ILE A 35 11.06 -9.34 13.78
CA ILE A 35 12.23 -10.17 14.05
C ILE A 35 13.51 -9.43 13.67
N ARG A 36 13.53 -8.78 12.51
CA ARG A 36 14.69 -7.97 12.10
C ARG A 36 14.92 -6.76 13.02
N ALA A 37 13.87 -6.02 13.36
CA ALA A 37 13.97 -4.79 14.15
C ALA A 37 14.45 -5.03 15.59
N TYR A 38 14.00 -6.11 16.22
CA TYR A 38 14.31 -6.43 17.62
C TYR A 38 15.37 -7.53 17.79
N GLY A 39 15.66 -8.31 16.73
CA GLY A 39 16.67 -9.36 16.75
C GLY A 39 18.08 -8.91 16.35
N ASP A 40 18.21 -7.87 15.51
CA ASP A 40 19.52 -7.30 15.16
C ASP A 40 19.95 -6.26 16.20
N ARG A 41 20.95 -6.61 17.02
CA ARG A 41 21.45 -5.77 18.10
C ARG A 41 22.03 -4.43 17.63
N ALA A 42 22.69 -4.40 16.47
CA ALA A 42 23.28 -3.18 15.93
C ALA A 42 22.18 -2.24 15.44
N LEU A 43 21.19 -2.78 14.73
CA LEU A 43 20.03 -2.03 14.25
C LEU A 43 19.19 -1.50 15.42
N PHE A 44 18.92 -2.35 16.42
CA PHE A 44 18.15 -1.97 17.60
C PHE A 44 18.85 -0.85 18.38
N THR A 45 20.15 -0.99 18.65
CA THR A 45 20.91 0.05 19.37
C THR A 45 20.87 1.38 18.63
N ARG A 46 21.01 1.36 17.29
CA ARG A 46 20.99 2.56 16.45
C ARG A 46 19.64 3.29 16.45
N PHE A 47 18.52 2.57 16.48
CA PHE A 47 17.17 3.14 16.40
C PHE A 47 16.33 2.92 17.67
N ARG A 48 17.00 2.68 18.81
CA ARG A 48 16.39 2.24 20.08
C ARG A 48 15.20 3.08 20.50
N THR A 49 15.34 4.40 20.47
CA THR A 49 14.25 5.31 20.85
C THR A 49 13.01 5.10 19.97
N ARG A 50 13.19 4.96 18.65
CA ARG A 50 12.07 4.75 17.72
C ARG A 50 11.40 3.39 17.95
N PHE A 51 12.19 2.34 18.16
CA PHE A 51 11.68 0.98 18.38
C PHE A 51 11.03 0.77 19.75
N LEU A 52 11.28 1.63 20.72
CA LEU A 52 10.58 1.61 22.01
C LEU A 52 9.37 2.56 22.01
N VAL A 53 9.55 3.80 21.56
CA VAL A 53 8.53 4.84 21.68
C VAL A 53 7.41 4.65 20.66
N ALA A 54 7.72 4.34 19.39
CA ALA A 54 6.69 4.27 18.35
C ALA A 54 5.61 3.20 18.62
N PRO A 55 5.94 1.96 19.03
CA PRO A 55 4.91 0.97 19.39
C PRO A 55 4.04 1.40 20.57
N LEU A 56 4.63 2.02 21.60
CA LEU A 56 3.88 2.51 22.76
C LEU A 56 2.95 3.67 22.38
N LEU A 57 3.42 4.60 21.54
CA LEU A 57 2.59 5.68 21.04
C LEU A 57 1.46 5.16 20.16
N LEU A 58 1.74 4.20 19.26
CA LEU A 58 0.71 3.58 18.43
C LEU A 58 -0.34 2.86 19.29
N LEU A 59 0.09 2.13 20.33
CA LEU A 59 -0.81 1.50 21.28
C LEU A 59 -1.68 2.54 22.00
N ALA A 60 -1.06 3.60 22.54
CA ALA A 60 -1.77 4.65 23.27
C ALA A 60 -2.80 5.37 22.38
N VAL A 61 -2.42 5.75 21.16
CA VAL A 61 -3.32 6.40 20.18
C VAL A 61 -4.44 5.44 19.77
N SER A 62 -4.15 4.15 19.59
CA SER A 62 -5.16 3.16 19.23
C SER A 62 -6.18 2.94 20.36
N ILE A 63 -5.72 2.82 21.60
CA ILE A 63 -6.59 2.71 22.78
C ILE A 63 -7.44 3.97 22.92
N TRP A 64 -6.82 5.14 22.83
CA TRP A 64 -7.52 6.42 22.89
C TRP A 64 -8.59 6.54 21.79
N GLY A 65 -8.23 6.22 20.55
CA GLY A 65 -9.16 6.21 19.42
C GLY A 65 -10.32 5.27 19.61
N SER A 66 -10.06 4.07 20.12
CA SER A 66 -11.08 3.07 20.40
C SER A 66 -12.02 3.51 21.54
N TRP A 67 -11.49 4.12 22.61
CA TRP A 67 -12.30 4.57 23.74
C TRP A 67 -13.27 5.66 23.31
N TYR A 68 -12.79 6.63 22.53
CA TYR A 68 -13.56 7.81 22.12
C TYR A 68 -14.23 7.65 20.75
N ASN A 69 -14.21 6.45 20.14
CA ASN A 69 -14.78 6.16 18.82
C ASN A 69 -14.28 7.12 17.71
N ILE A 70 -12.99 7.46 17.73
CA ILE A 70 -12.37 8.41 16.78
C ILE A 70 -12.05 7.70 15.47
N GLN A 71 -12.93 7.87 14.47
CA GLN A 71 -12.79 7.24 13.16
C GLN A 71 -11.58 7.78 12.35
N ALA A 72 -11.09 8.97 12.69
CA ALA A 72 -9.93 9.57 12.03
C ALA A 72 -8.66 8.71 12.13
N ILE A 73 -8.52 7.91 13.19
CA ILE A 73 -7.38 6.98 13.32
C ILE A 73 -7.48 5.86 12.30
N GLN A 74 -8.69 5.38 11.97
CA GLN A 74 -8.89 4.38 10.92
C GLN A 74 -8.66 4.98 9.53
N LEU A 75 -9.06 6.23 9.30
CA LEU A 75 -8.74 6.95 8.06
C LEU A 75 -7.23 7.09 7.85
N LEU A 76 -6.50 7.46 8.90
CA LEU A 76 -5.03 7.53 8.89
C LEU A 76 -4.41 6.15 8.67
N ALA A 77 -4.93 5.10 9.33
CA ALA A 77 -4.47 3.73 9.15
C ALA A 77 -4.72 3.22 7.71
N LEU A 78 -5.85 3.56 7.09
CA LEU A 78 -6.14 3.25 5.69
C LEU A 78 -5.14 3.95 4.76
N ALA A 79 -4.94 5.26 4.93
CA ALA A 79 -4.00 6.04 4.13
C ALA A 79 -2.57 5.50 4.28
N TRP A 80 -2.16 5.21 5.52
CA TRP A 80 -0.86 4.61 5.81
C TRP A 80 -0.73 3.21 5.20
N GLY A 81 -1.77 2.38 5.26
CA GLY A 81 -1.75 1.03 4.67
C GLY A 81 -1.58 1.05 3.15
N ILE A 82 -2.24 2.00 2.47
CA ILE A 82 -2.07 2.23 1.03
C ILE A 82 -0.63 2.67 0.72
N TRP A 83 -0.12 3.67 1.45
CA TRP A 83 1.24 4.18 1.30
C TRP A 83 2.29 3.10 1.58
N HIS A 84 2.13 2.35 2.67
CA HIS A 84 3.04 1.28 3.10
C HIS A 84 3.11 0.18 2.05
N GLY A 85 1.95 -0.32 1.58
CA GLY A 85 1.89 -1.32 0.53
C GLY A 85 2.55 -0.83 -0.77
N MET A 86 2.27 0.40 -1.18
CA MET A 86 2.86 1.02 -2.35
C MET A 86 4.39 1.13 -2.23
N MET A 87 4.89 1.68 -1.12
CA MET A 87 6.33 1.86 -0.89
C MET A 87 7.06 0.53 -0.75
N GLN A 88 6.41 -0.50 -0.23
CA GLN A 88 6.97 -1.84 -0.16
C GLN A 88 7.09 -2.49 -1.54
N THR A 89 6.04 -2.42 -2.38
CA THR A 89 6.09 -2.89 -3.76
C THR A 89 7.18 -2.16 -4.54
N TYR A 90 7.23 -0.83 -4.43
CA TYR A 90 8.29 -0.03 -5.04
C TYR A 90 9.69 -0.44 -4.54
N GLY A 91 9.86 -0.63 -3.23
CA GLY A 91 11.11 -1.08 -2.63
C GLY A 91 11.59 -2.42 -3.18
N PHE A 92 10.69 -3.40 -3.35
CA PHE A 92 11.03 -4.67 -3.99
C PHE A 92 11.53 -4.48 -5.43
N CYS A 93 10.81 -3.69 -6.24
CA CYS A 93 11.25 -3.36 -7.60
C CYS A 93 12.67 -2.76 -7.61
N ARG A 94 12.97 -1.85 -6.67
CA ARG A 94 14.31 -1.23 -6.56
C ARG A 94 15.42 -2.20 -6.17
N ILE A 95 15.15 -3.19 -5.31
CA ILE A 95 16.14 -4.21 -4.95
C ILE A 95 16.52 -5.06 -6.17
N TYR A 96 15.55 -5.38 -7.04
CA TYR A 96 15.83 -6.12 -8.27
C TYR A 96 16.50 -5.25 -9.34
N ASP A 97 16.07 -3.99 -9.51
CA ASP A 97 16.70 -3.09 -10.50
C ASP A 97 18.14 -2.72 -10.14
N GLY A 98 18.45 -2.53 -8.85
CA GLY A 98 19.81 -2.29 -8.37
C GLY A 98 20.79 -3.43 -8.67
N LYS A 99 20.29 -4.65 -8.88
CA LYS A 99 21.08 -5.80 -9.32
C LYS A 99 21.25 -5.87 -10.84
N ALA A 100 20.44 -5.12 -11.60
CA ALA A 100 20.33 -5.29 -13.04
C ALA A 100 21.03 -4.19 -13.88
N SER A 101 21.27 -2.97 -13.37
CA SER A 101 21.79 -1.89 -14.27
C SER A 101 22.20 -0.55 -13.62
N ALA A 102 23.04 0.21 -14.35
CA ALA A 102 23.64 1.49 -13.96
C ALA A 102 22.74 2.75 -14.16
N SER A 103 21.61 2.67 -14.86
CA SER A 103 20.68 3.80 -15.09
C SER A 103 19.58 3.92 -14.01
N ALA A 104 19.94 3.62 -12.75
CA ALA A 104 19.02 3.42 -11.63
C ALA A 104 18.17 4.65 -11.26
N ALA A 105 18.73 5.87 -11.30
CA ALA A 105 18.07 7.05 -10.73
C ALA A 105 16.85 7.54 -11.54
N ALA A 106 16.95 7.64 -12.87
CA ALA A 106 15.83 8.08 -13.71
C ALA A 106 14.68 7.05 -13.74
N ARG A 107 15.01 5.75 -13.70
CA ARG A 107 14.02 4.67 -13.61
C ARG A 107 13.34 4.61 -12.25
N ALA A 108 14.07 4.90 -11.16
CA ALA A 108 13.48 4.97 -9.83
C ALA A 108 12.29 5.94 -9.76
N ARG A 109 12.38 7.11 -10.41
CA ARG A 109 11.28 8.08 -10.44
C ARG A 109 10.07 7.60 -11.26
N ALA A 110 10.31 6.96 -12.40
CA ALA A 110 9.25 6.41 -13.23
C ALA A 110 8.56 5.20 -12.58
N ASP A 111 9.35 4.30 -11.98
CA ASP A 111 8.86 3.17 -11.17
C ASP A 111 7.98 3.67 -10.01
N LEU A 112 8.42 4.71 -9.29
CA LEU A 112 7.66 5.29 -8.19
C LEU A 112 6.37 5.95 -8.68
N ALA A 113 6.43 6.72 -9.77
CA ALA A 113 5.25 7.34 -10.37
C ALA A 113 4.22 6.30 -10.82
N LEU A 114 4.69 5.20 -11.43
CA LEU A 114 3.84 4.08 -11.82
C LEU A 114 3.21 3.42 -10.58
N CYS A 115 4.00 3.07 -9.56
CA CYS A 115 3.48 2.50 -8.31
C CYS A 115 2.43 3.41 -7.67
N PHE A 116 2.74 4.70 -7.55
CA PHE A 116 1.83 5.68 -6.95
C PHE A 116 0.51 5.79 -7.69
N THR A 117 0.56 6.00 -9.01
CA THR A 117 -0.65 6.18 -9.82
C THR A 117 -1.52 4.94 -9.86
N TRP A 118 -0.93 3.74 -9.97
CA TRP A 118 -1.68 2.48 -9.95
C TRP A 118 -2.32 2.19 -8.59
N PHE A 119 -1.62 2.43 -7.48
CA PHE A 119 -2.19 2.23 -6.14
C PHE A 119 -3.31 3.23 -5.84
N VAL A 120 -3.13 4.50 -6.19
CA VAL A 120 -4.17 5.53 -6.05
C VAL A 120 -5.37 5.20 -6.92
N ALA A 121 -5.16 4.79 -8.18
CA ALA A 121 -6.24 4.35 -9.06
C ALA A 121 -6.99 3.13 -8.50
N ALA A 122 -6.29 2.13 -7.97
CA ALA A 122 -6.91 0.95 -7.36
C ALA A 122 -7.84 1.31 -6.19
N VAL A 123 -7.50 2.33 -5.40
CA VAL A 123 -8.33 2.81 -4.29
C VAL A 123 -9.53 3.62 -4.81
N LEU A 124 -9.29 4.57 -5.71
CA LEU A 124 -10.31 5.56 -6.12
C LEU A 124 -11.28 5.03 -7.18
N LEU A 125 -10.87 4.04 -7.98
CA LEU A 125 -11.71 3.40 -8.99
C LEU A 125 -12.42 2.15 -8.47
N SER A 126 -11.93 1.52 -7.40
CA SER A 126 -12.62 0.39 -6.76
C SER A 126 -13.84 0.87 -5.98
N HIS A 127 -15.03 0.34 -6.32
CA HIS A 127 -16.27 0.65 -5.62
C HIS A 127 -16.17 0.43 -4.11
N MET A 128 -15.57 -0.71 -3.71
CA MET A 128 -15.43 -1.09 -2.31
C MET A 128 -14.47 -0.15 -1.57
N ARG A 129 -13.26 0.05 -2.11
CA ARG A 129 -12.22 0.85 -1.43
C ARG A 129 -12.60 2.33 -1.37
N PHE A 130 -13.18 2.86 -2.45
CA PHE A 130 -13.61 4.25 -2.50
C PHE A 130 -14.76 4.51 -1.53
N ARG A 131 -15.72 3.58 -1.41
CA ARG A 131 -16.80 3.68 -0.41
C ARG A 131 -16.23 3.69 1.00
N THR A 132 -15.39 2.71 1.36
CA THR A 132 -14.74 2.67 2.67
C THR A 132 -13.96 3.94 2.99
N PHE A 133 -13.27 4.52 2.00
CA PHE A 133 -12.58 5.80 2.16
C PHE A 133 -13.55 6.95 2.48
N LEU A 134 -14.64 7.08 1.72
CA LEU A 134 -15.65 8.11 1.95
C LEU A 134 -16.34 7.97 3.30
N ASP A 135 -16.72 6.74 3.67
CA ASP A 135 -17.36 6.45 4.96
C ASP A 135 -16.46 6.94 6.10
N LEU A 136 -15.18 6.56 6.08
CA LEU A 136 -14.20 7.01 7.08
C LEU A 136 -13.99 8.52 7.05
N CYS A 137 -13.98 9.17 5.88
CA CYS A 137 -13.89 10.63 5.78
C CYS A 137 -15.08 11.32 6.45
N TYR A 138 -16.31 10.87 6.18
CA TYR A 138 -17.53 11.48 6.72
C TYR A 138 -17.68 11.21 8.22
N GLU A 139 -17.39 9.99 8.67
CA GLU A 139 -17.42 9.66 10.09
C GLU A 139 -16.31 10.37 10.89
N SER A 140 -15.24 10.80 10.21
CA SER A 140 -14.21 11.66 10.79
C SER A 140 -14.58 13.16 10.80
N GLY A 141 -15.80 13.53 10.40
CA GLY A 141 -16.27 14.91 10.33
C GLY A 141 -15.88 15.66 9.05
N GLY A 142 -15.42 14.94 8.02
CA GLY A 142 -15.11 15.51 6.71
C GLY A 142 -16.37 16.01 5.98
N PRO A 143 -16.22 16.98 5.05
CA PRO A 143 -17.35 17.52 4.31
C PRO A 143 -17.89 16.49 3.32
N VAL A 144 -19.20 16.52 3.06
CA VAL A 144 -19.84 15.70 2.01
C VAL A 144 -19.27 16.08 0.64
N ILE A 145 -18.75 15.10 -0.09
CA ILE A 145 -18.13 15.33 -1.40
C ILE A 145 -19.21 15.28 -2.49
N PRO A 146 -19.39 16.34 -3.30
CA PRO A 146 -20.35 16.34 -4.40
C PRO A 146 -20.04 15.26 -5.45
N ALA A 147 -21.08 14.65 -6.02
CA ALA A 147 -20.93 13.62 -7.05
C ALA A 147 -20.13 14.11 -8.27
N VAL A 148 -20.28 15.37 -8.65
CA VAL A 148 -19.50 15.98 -9.74
C VAL A 148 -18.00 16.02 -9.43
N ALA A 149 -17.63 16.31 -8.18
CA ALA A 149 -16.22 16.32 -7.76
C ALA A 149 -15.62 14.91 -7.82
N VAL A 150 -16.40 13.89 -7.43
CA VAL A 150 -15.99 12.48 -7.57
C VAL A 150 -15.77 12.10 -9.04
N SER A 151 -16.69 12.49 -9.93
CA SER A 151 -16.56 12.21 -11.36
C SER A 151 -15.34 12.88 -11.98
N ILE A 152 -15.10 14.16 -11.67
CA ILE A 152 -13.91 14.90 -12.11
C ILE A 152 -12.64 14.22 -11.61
N LEU A 153 -12.61 13.87 -10.31
CA LEU A 153 -11.47 13.20 -9.69
C LEU A 153 -11.15 11.88 -10.41
N ARG A 154 -12.16 11.02 -10.62
CA ARG A 154 -11.99 9.72 -11.29
C ARG A 154 -11.49 9.85 -12.72
N THR A 155 -12.07 10.76 -13.50
CA THR A 155 -11.61 11.03 -14.87
C THR A 155 -10.17 11.55 -14.89
N GLY A 156 -9.82 12.44 -13.96
CA GLY A 156 -8.45 12.93 -13.79
C GLY A 156 -7.47 11.81 -13.48
N ILE A 157 -7.80 10.90 -12.56
CA ILE A 157 -6.96 9.76 -12.20
C ILE A 157 -6.77 8.79 -13.35
N ILE A 158 -7.83 8.49 -14.11
CA ILE A 158 -7.73 7.64 -15.31
C ILE A 158 -6.78 8.28 -16.33
N SER A 159 -6.88 9.59 -16.53
CA SER A 159 -6.02 10.33 -17.45
C SER A 159 -4.55 10.28 -17.02
N VAL A 160 -4.28 10.56 -15.74
CA VAL A 160 -2.92 10.51 -15.16
C VAL A 160 -2.37 9.09 -15.21
N LEU A 161 -3.16 8.07 -14.87
CA LEU A 161 -2.78 6.67 -14.93
C LEU A 161 -2.39 6.27 -16.36
N ALA A 162 -3.18 6.66 -17.36
CA ALA A 162 -2.89 6.38 -18.76
C ALA A 162 -1.58 7.05 -19.20
N ILE A 163 -1.40 8.35 -18.90
CA ILE A 163 -0.19 9.09 -19.24
C ILE A 163 1.06 8.44 -18.62
N VAL A 164 1.01 8.16 -17.31
CA VAL A 164 2.16 7.57 -16.60
C VAL A 164 2.46 6.17 -17.10
N THR A 165 1.44 5.36 -17.39
CA THR A 165 1.62 4.00 -17.91
C THR A 165 2.21 4.00 -19.32
N VAL A 166 1.71 4.88 -20.21
CA VAL A 166 2.25 5.02 -21.57
C VAL A 166 3.69 5.53 -21.53
N PHE A 167 3.97 6.55 -20.70
CA PHE A 167 5.33 7.07 -20.51
C PHE A 167 6.28 5.97 -20.00
N PHE A 168 5.86 5.21 -18.99
CA PHE A 168 6.62 4.10 -18.45
C PHE A 168 6.90 3.04 -19.52
N ALA A 169 5.88 2.61 -20.26
CA ALA A 169 6.02 1.61 -21.33
C ALA A 169 6.97 2.10 -22.44
N TRP A 170 6.84 3.35 -22.86
CA TRP A 170 7.74 3.98 -23.84
C TRP A 170 9.19 4.01 -23.31
N GLN A 171 9.39 4.38 -22.05
CA GLN A 171 10.71 4.40 -21.44
C GLN A 171 11.32 2.98 -21.41
N GLN A 172 10.57 1.97 -20.97
CA GLN A 172 11.04 0.57 -20.96
C GLN A 172 11.38 0.06 -22.36
N TRP A 173 10.52 0.36 -23.35
CA TRP A 173 10.77 0.02 -24.75
C TRP A 173 12.04 0.68 -25.30
N SER A 174 12.23 1.98 -25.02
CA SER A 174 13.41 2.71 -25.46
C SER A 174 14.71 2.11 -24.91
N HIS A 175 14.70 1.72 -23.63
CA HIS A 175 15.86 1.07 -23.00
C HIS A 175 16.10 -0.33 -23.54
N TRP A 176 15.05 -1.11 -23.75
CA TRP A 176 15.18 -2.43 -24.37
C TRP A 176 15.82 -2.34 -25.75
N ARG A 177 15.40 -1.40 -26.61
CA ARG A 177 16.01 -1.21 -27.94
C ARG A 177 17.49 -0.83 -27.88
N VAL A 178 17.86 0.06 -26.96
CA VAL A 178 19.27 0.47 -26.78
C VAL A 178 20.12 -0.72 -26.33
N ASN A 179 19.61 -1.56 -25.44
CA ASN A 179 20.34 -2.74 -24.95
C ASN A 179 20.35 -3.90 -25.96
N ALA A 180 19.28 -4.08 -26.73
CA ALA A 180 19.21 -5.07 -27.80
C ALA A 180 20.15 -4.76 -28.97
N GLY A 181 20.52 -3.48 -29.18
CA GLY A 181 21.56 -3.08 -30.13
C GLY A 181 22.99 -3.24 -29.62
N ARG A 182 23.19 -3.67 -28.37
CA ARG A 182 24.49 -3.88 -27.72
C ARG A 182 24.82 -5.38 -27.53
N VAL A 183 24.37 -6.23 -28.44
CA VAL A 183 24.83 -7.63 -28.48
C VAL A 183 26.35 -7.62 -28.73
N PRO A 184 27.16 -8.42 -28.01
CA PRO A 184 28.59 -8.55 -28.27
C PRO A 184 28.90 -9.00 -29.70
#